data_AF-A0A1J5GNJ1-F1
#
_entry.id   AF-A0A1J5GNJ1-F1
#
_cell.length_a   1.000
_cell.length_b   1.000
_cell.length_c   1.000
_cell.angle_alpha   90.00
_cell.angle_beta   90.00
_cell.angle_gamma   90.00
#
_symmetry.space_group_name_H-M   'P 1'
#
loop_
_entity.id
_entity.type
_entity.pdbx_description
1 polymer ?
#
loop_
_entity_poly.entity_id
_entity_poly.type
_entity_poly.pdbx_seq_one_letter_code
_entity_poly.pdbx_strand_id
1 'polypeptide(L)'
;MNEQSALWEYTNIAHQHAKQINKFQQNIKPDGRRENLYQGRAIIGRDTPINGGVYFYNQDEAVVVDDQADKRLMPIYGSVIQKIEQIRRTGIDPKGQILNIVYETVARLMPYDTGAGDRVHQRVGDNHKVYLGEFIGGGVCRHQGLLAAYLLEKLKTNGYVRGTVSVDRNQILGRGGHAWARYTNSAGVVYILDVAQHYLGELKKKKNLLAWNYERPEDKTLRKNEKRNNGGFWQNFQRGLRKIFNPYKPH
;
A
#
# COMPACT_ATOMS: atom_id res chain seq x y z
N MET A 1 10.81 -11.86 22.89
CA MET A 1 9.60 -11.11 22.47
C MET A 1 8.90 -11.93 21.40
N ASN A 2 7.69 -12.41 21.69
CA ASN A 2 6.89 -13.18 20.73
C ASN A 2 6.67 -12.32 19.47
N GLU A 3 7.09 -12.80 18.30
CA GLU A 3 6.59 -12.29 17.02
C GLU A 3 5.07 -12.44 17.07
N GLN A 4 4.34 -11.35 17.31
CA GLN A 4 2.90 -11.35 17.12
C GLN A 4 2.65 -11.75 15.67
N SER A 5 2.05 -12.92 15.46
CA SER A 5 1.81 -13.47 14.13
C SER A 5 0.79 -12.58 13.42
N ALA A 6 1.27 -11.72 12.52
CA ALA A 6 0.41 -10.90 11.68
C ALA A 6 -0.26 -11.80 10.63
N LEU A 7 -1.59 -11.78 10.58
CA LEU A 7 -2.38 -12.50 9.58
C LEU A 7 -2.49 -11.66 8.31
N TRP A 8 -1.73 -12.05 7.28
CA TRP A 8 -1.64 -11.35 6.00
C TRP A 8 -2.69 -11.77 4.97
N GLU A 9 -3.41 -12.86 5.22
CA GLU A 9 -4.39 -13.43 4.30
C GLU A 9 -5.78 -12.79 4.38
N TYR A 10 -5.90 -11.55 4.86
CA TYR A 10 -7.22 -10.95 5.07
C TYR A 10 -8.02 -10.72 3.76
N THR A 11 -7.34 -10.67 2.61
CA THR A 11 -8.00 -10.69 1.30
C THR A 11 -8.73 -12.03 1.05
N ASN A 12 -8.25 -13.14 1.61
CA ASN A 12 -8.97 -14.42 1.58
C ASN A 12 -10.24 -14.38 2.44
N ILE A 13 -10.22 -13.65 3.56
CA ILE A 13 -11.42 -13.43 4.39
C ILE A 13 -12.45 -12.59 3.62
N ALA A 14 -12.01 -11.53 2.94
CA ALA A 14 -12.87 -10.76 2.04
C ALA A 14 -13.48 -11.64 0.93
N HIS A 15 -12.69 -12.53 0.32
CA HIS A 15 -13.18 -13.48 -0.68
C HIS A 15 -14.17 -14.50 -0.10
N GLN A 16 -13.86 -15.08 1.07
CA GLN A 16 -14.73 -16.03 1.75
C GLN A 16 -16.06 -15.39 2.13
N HIS A 17 -16.03 -14.16 2.64
CA HIS A 17 -17.22 -13.43 3.00
C HIS A 17 -18.07 -13.09 1.78
N ALA A 18 -17.47 -12.55 0.72
CA ALA A 18 -18.20 -12.25 -0.51
C ALA A 18 -18.92 -13.49 -1.06
N LYS A 19 -18.29 -14.68 -0.96
CA LYS A 19 -18.91 -15.97 -1.31
C LYS A 19 -20.12 -16.31 -0.43
N GLN A 20 -20.08 -16.00 0.87
CA GLN A 20 -21.17 -16.27 1.80
C GLN A 20 -22.41 -15.42 1.54
N ILE A 21 -22.25 -14.18 1.05
CA ILE A 21 -23.37 -13.25 0.82
C ILE A 21 -23.95 -13.30 -0.60
N ASN A 22 -23.66 -14.35 -1.40
CA ASN A 22 -24.14 -14.56 -2.78
C ASN A 22 -23.94 -13.37 -3.75
N LYS A 23 -23.02 -12.44 -3.44
CA LYS A 23 -22.70 -11.25 -4.26
C LYS A 23 -21.33 -11.35 -4.93
N PHE A 24 -20.69 -12.51 -4.82
CA PHE A 24 -19.39 -12.82 -5.41
C PHE A 24 -19.55 -13.44 -6.80
N GLN A 25 -18.76 -12.94 -7.74
CA GLN A 25 -18.62 -13.52 -9.06
C GLN A 25 -17.13 -13.79 -9.30
N GLN A 26 -16.80 -14.86 -10.00
CA GLN A 26 -15.44 -15.13 -10.43
C GLN A 26 -15.40 -15.13 -11.96
N ASN A 27 -14.60 -14.24 -12.52
CA ASN A 27 -14.35 -14.17 -13.95
C ASN A 27 -12.96 -14.74 -14.26
N ILE A 28 -12.82 -15.33 -15.45
CA ILE A 28 -11.51 -15.70 -16.00
C ILE A 28 -11.16 -14.63 -17.02
N LYS A 29 -10.06 -13.92 -16.80
CA LYS A 29 -9.54 -12.93 -17.74
C LYS A 29 -9.00 -13.64 -19.00
N PRO A 30 -8.86 -12.94 -20.14
CA PRO A 30 -8.27 -13.51 -21.36
C PRO A 30 -6.88 -14.14 -21.15
N ASP A 31 -6.13 -13.69 -20.14
CA ASP A 31 -4.82 -14.23 -19.75
C ASP A 31 -4.89 -15.44 -18.80
N GLY A 32 -6.08 -16.00 -18.57
CA GLY A 32 -6.32 -17.16 -17.70
C GLY A 32 -6.33 -16.84 -16.20
N ARG A 33 -6.05 -15.61 -15.78
CA ARG A 33 -6.09 -15.25 -14.35
C ARG A 33 -7.54 -15.14 -13.87
N ARG A 34 -7.77 -15.63 -12.66
CA ARG A 34 -9.06 -15.48 -11.97
C ARG A 34 -9.16 -14.08 -11.39
N GLU A 35 -10.27 -13.41 -11.68
CA GLU A 35 -10.65 -12.15 -11.06
C GLU A 35 -11.87 -12.37 -10.18
N ASN A 36 -11.74 -11.96 -8.93
CA ASN A 36 -12.82 -12.01 -7.98
C ASN A 36 -13.54 -10.66 -7.99
N LEU A 37 -14.84 -10.71 -8.22
CA LEU A 37 -15.71 -9.55 -8.30
C LEU A 37 -16.69 -9.54 -7.14
N TYR A 38 -16.99 -8.34 -6.65
CA TYR A 38 -18.11 -8.07 -5.76
C TYR A 38 -19.06 -7.10 -6.43
N GLN A 39 -20.29 -7.55 -6.71
CA GLN A 39 -21.31 -6.76 -7.43
C GLN A 39 -20.76 -6.06 -8.69
N GLY A 40 -20.07 -6.82 -9.54
CA GLY A 40 -19.50 -6.37 -10.82
C GLY A 40 -18.19 -5.58 -10.73
N ARG A 41 -17.59 -5.41 -9.54
CA ARG A 41 -16.31 -4.68 -9.37
C ARG A 41 -15.21 -5.61 -8.89
N ALA A 42 -13.99 -5.44 -9.42
CA ALA A 42 -12.82 -6.19 -8.96
C ALA A 42 -12.53 -5.91 -7.49
N ILE A 43 -12.30 -6.97 -6.70
CA ILE A 43 -11.93 -6.82 -5.30
C ILE A 43 -10.49 -6.30 -5.21
N ILE A 44 -10.32 -5.16 -4.53
CA ILE A 44 -9.02 -4.57 -4.27
C ILE A 44 -8.29 -5.45 -3.25
N GLY A 45 -7.23 -6.09 -3.72
CA GLY A 45 -6.32 -6.90 -2.94
C GLY A 45 -4.88 -6.44 -3.13
N ARG A 46 -3.95 -7.33 -2.77
CA ARG A 46 -2.54 -7.09 -2.97
C ARG A 46 -2.23 -7.05 -4.46
N ASP A 47 -1.57 -5.98 -4.91
CA ASP A 47 -1.07 -5.81 -6.28
C ASP A 47 -2.16 -5.91 -7.37
N THR A 48 -3.43 -5.64 -7.02
CA THR A 48 -4.54 -5.49 -7.97
C THR A 48 -4.75 -4.01 -8.32
N PRO A 49 -5.38 -3.70 -9.47
CA PRO A 49 -5.84 -2.33 -9.75
C PRO A 49 -6.68 -1.77 -8.60
N ILE A 50 -6.49 -0.49 -8.29
CA ILE A 50 -7.21 0.23 -7.24
C ILE A 50 -8.43 0.94 -7.84
N ASN A 51 -8.23 1.78 -8.87
CA ASN A 51 -9.31 2.50 -9.53
C ASN A 51 -10.24 1.53 -10.30
N GLY A 52 -11.54 1.75 -10.16
CA GLY A 52 -12.62 0.85 -10.61
C GLY A 52 -12.94 -0.29 -9.63
N GLY A 53 -12.10 -0.53 -8.63
CA GLY A 53 -12.22 -1.64 -7.70
C GLY A 53 -13.11 -1.38 -6.48
N VAL A 54 -13.30 -2.42 -5.67
CA VAL A 54 -13.99 -2.37 -4.38
C VAL A 54 -13.15 -3.04 -3.30
N TYR A 55 -12.96 -2.33 -2.19
CA TYR A 55 -12.25 -2.81 -1.02
C TYR A 55 -13.24 -3.28 0.04
N PHE A 56 -13.03 -4.50 0.53
CA PHE A 56 -13.91 -5.16 1.50
C PHE A 56 -13.14 -5.44 2.78
N TYR A 57 -13.64 -4.99 3.94
CA TYR A 57 -12.96 -5.22 5.22
C TYR A 57 -13.76 -6.14 6.17
N ASN A 58 -15.05 -5.88 6.34
CA ASN A 58 -15.99 -6.65 7.15
C ASN A 58 -17.35 -6.72 6.45
N GLN A 59 -18.37 -7.29 7.11
CA GLN A 59 -19.65 -7.59 6.49
C GLN A 59 -20.39 -6.35 5.96
N ASP A 60 -20.12 -5.18 6.53
CA ASP A 60 -21.01 -4.03 6.41
C ASP A 60 -20.46 -2.88 5.55
N GLU A 61 -19.20 -2.96 5.10
CA GLU A 61 -18.60 -1.88 4.32
C GLU A 61 -17.80 -2.35 3.10
N ALA A 62 -18.30 -1.96 1.93
CA ALA A 62 -17.69 -2.17 0.63
C ALA A 62 -17.31 -0.82 0.01
N VAL A 63 -16.05 -0.41 0.18
CA VAL A 63 -15.58 0.91 -0.28
C VAL A 63 -15.16 0.83 -1.75
N VAL A 64 -15.85 1.58 -2.60
CA VAL A 64 -15.58 1.66 -4.04
C VAL A 64 -14.60 2.79 -4.32
N VAL A 65 -13.55 2.49 -5.08
CA VAL A 65 -12.66 3.50 -5.64
C VAL A 65 -12.93 3.56 -7.14
N ASP A 66 -13.54 4.63 -7.61
CA ASP A 66 -13.90 4.78 -9.03
C ASP A 66 -13.98 6.27 -9.37
N ASP A 67 -12.98 6.79 -10.05
CA ASP A 67 -12.89 8.21 -10.40
C ASP A 67 -13.80 8.65 -11.57
N GLN A 68 -14.45 7.71 -12.26
CA GLN A 68 -15.45 8.01 -13.28
C GLN A 68 -16.82 8.21 -12.63
N ALA A 69 -17.15 7.38 -11.64
CA ALA A 69 -18.41 7.48 -10.90
C ALA A 69 -18.34 8.50 -9.74
N ASP A 70 -17.21 8.56 -9.03
CA ASP A 70 -17.01 9.44 -7.88
C ASP A 70 -16.28 10.73 -8.28
N LYS A 71 -17.07 11.75 -8.61
CA LYS A 71 -16.60 13.05 -9.10
C LYS A 71 -15.71 13.82 -8.11
N ARG A 72 -15.62 13.40 -6.84
CA ARG A 72 -14.76 14.03 -5.82
C ARG A 72 -13.28 13.66 -5.97
N LEU A 73 -12.96 12.51 -6.56
CA LEU A 73 -11.59 11.99 -6.61
C LEU A 73 -10.71 12.76 -7.62
N MET A 74 -11.27 13.14 -8.76
CA MET A 74 -10.51 13.85 -9.80
C MET A 74 -10.03 15.24 -9.37
N PRO A 75 -10.84 16.10 -8.71
CA PRO A 75 -10.36 17.36 -8.15
C PRO A 75 -9.21 17.19 -7.14
N ILE A 76 -9.27 16.15 -6.29
CA ILE A 76 -8.20 15.85 -5.34
C ILE A 76 -6.90 15.49 -6.08
N TYR A 77 -6.98 14.62 -7.09
CA TYR A 77 -5.85 14.30 -7.94
C TYR A 77 -5.29 15.55 -8.65
N GLY A 78 -6.17 16.42 -9.18
CA GLY A 78 -5.79 17.70 -9.77
C GLY A 78 -4.98 18.58 -8.81
N SER A 79 -5.38 18.64 -7.53
CA SER A 79 -4.64 19.39 -6.51
C SER A 79 -3.24 18.83 -6.22
N VAL A 80 -3.06 17.50 -6.31
CA VAL A 80 -1.75 16.85 -6.19
C VAL A 80 -0.87 17.23 -7.37
N ILE A 81 -1.40 17.19 -8.60
CA ILE A 81 -0.67 17.61 -9.80
C ILE A 81 -0.27 19.07 -9.73
N GLN A 82 -1.17 19.96 -9.32
CA GLN A 82 -0.85 21.39 -9.16
C GLN A 82 0.34 21.61 -8.23
N LYS A 83 0.41 20.92 -7.09
CA LYS A 83 1.55 21.00 -6.17
C LYS A 83 2.86 20.48 -6.80
N ILE A 84 2.80 19.38 -7.54
CA ILE A 84 3.97 18.83 -8.26
C ILE A 84 4.48 19.84 -9.31
N GLU A 85 3.58 20.41 -10.11
CA GLU A 85 3.96 21.38 -11.14
C GLU A 85 4.45 22.70 -10.54
N GLN A 86 3.93 23.14 -9.39
CA GLN A 86 4.45 24.30 -8.67
C GLN A 86 5.91 24.11 -8.27
N ILE A 87 6.28 22.94 -7.73
CA ILE A 87 7.69 22.62 -7.41
C ILE A 87 8.53 22.57 -8.69
N ARG A 88 8.03 21.98 -9.77
CA ARG A 88 8.77 21.93 -11.03
C ARG A 88 9.08 23.33 -11.57
N ARG A 89 8.16 24.29 -11.44
CA ARG A 89 8.36 25.68 -11.86
C ARG A 89 9.44 26.42 -11.07
N THR A 90 9.81 25.95 -9.88
CA THR A 90 10.95 26.51 -9.13
C THR A 90 12.29 25.92 -9.55
N GLY A 91 12.31 25.00 -10.54
CA GLY A 91 13.53 24.32 -11.01
C GLY A 91 13.95 23.12 -10.16
N ILE A 92 13.16 22.74 -9.14
CA ILE A 92 13.43 21.59 -8.27
C ILE A 92 12.77 20.34 -8.87
N ASP A 93 13.50 19.20 -8.89
CA ASP A 93 12.91 17.90 -9.24
C ASP A 93 11.90 17.47 -8.16
N PRO A 94 10.59 17.35 -8.48
CA PRO A 94 9.58 16.98 -7.49
C PRO A 94 9.65 15.51 -7.07
N LYS A 95 10.44 14.66 -7.75
CA LYS A 95 10.45 13.19 -7.52
C LYS A 95 10.66 12.79 -6.06
N GLY A 96 11.53 13.51 -5.34
CA GLY A 96 11.76 13.28 -3.90
C GLY A 96 10.60 13.70 -2.99
N GLN A 97 9.68 14.52 -3.50
CA GLN A 97 8.57 15.13 -2.76
C GLN A 97 7.22 14.47 -3.04
N ILE A 98 7.06 13.72 -4.14
CA ILE A 98 5.76 13.18 -4.55
C ILE A 98 5.08 12.36 -3.45
N LEU A 99 5.81 11.47 -2.78
CA LEU A 99 5.22 10.65 -1.71
C LEU A 99 4.77 11.50 -0.52
N ASN A 100 5.53 12.56 -0.19
CA ASN A 100 5.16 13.50 0.85
C ASN A 100 3.90 14.29 0.47
N ILE A 101 3.82 14.77 -0.78
CA ILE A 101 2.64 15.49 -1.29
C ILE A 101 1.38 14.63 -1.22
N VAL A 102 1.47 13.35 -1.61
CA VAL A 102 0.34 12.42 -1.50
C VAL A 102 -0.04 12.23 -0.04
N TYR A 103 0.93 11.91 0.82
CA TYR A 103 0.73 11.69 2.24
C TYR A 103 0.05 12.88 2.93
N GLU A 104 0.58 14.09 2.76
CA GLU A 104 0.01 15.32 3.33
C GLU A 104 -1.37 15.64 2.78
N THR A 105 -1.60 15.37 1.48
CA THR A 105 -2.91 15.60 0.86
C THR A 105 -3.96 14.69 1.48
N VAL A 106 -3.65 13.41 1.70
CA VAL A 106 -4.55 12.46 2.37
C VAL A 106 -4.75 12.85 3.84
N ALA A 107 -3.67 13.13 4.58
CA ALA A 107 -3.73 13.51 6.00
C ALA A 107 -4.64 14.73 6.24
N ARG A 108 -4.57 15.71 5.34
CA ARG A 108 -5.40 16.92 5.41
C ARG A 108 -6.86 16.68 5.01
N LEU A 109 -7.10 15.92 3.94
CA LEU A 109 -8.45 15.74 3.39
C LEU A 109 -9.27 14.69 4.11
N MET A 110 -8.61 13.74 4.78
CA MET A 110 -9.23 12.62 5.45
C MET A 110 -8.55 12.41 6.81
N PRO A 111 -8.76 13.32 7.77
CA PRO A 111 -8.24 13.14 9.12
C PRO A 111 -8.79 11.85 9.75
N TYR A 112 -8.05 11.30 10.72
CA TYR A 112 -8.45 10.05 11.35
C TYR A 112 -9.71 10.26 12.19
N ASP A 113 -10.78 9.53 11.87
CA ASP A 113 -12.07 9.62 12.52
C ASP A 113 -12.76 8.25 12.51
N THR A 114 -12.90 7.64 13.68
CA THR A 114 -13.52 6.33 13.85
C THR A 114 -15.03 6.33 13.65
N GLY A 115 -15.70 7.48 13.83
CA GLY A 115 -17.14 7.63 13.62
C GLY A 115 -17.53 7.92 12.17
N ALA A 116 -16.56 8.11 11.27
CA ALA A 116 -16.83 8.40 9.87
C ALA A 116 -17.60 7.27 9.17
N GLY A 117 -17.28 6.02 9.48
CA GLY A 117 -18.01 4.84 8.99
C GLY A 117 -19.48 4.92 9.32
N ASP A 118 -19.80 5.12 10.61
CA ASP A 118 -21.17 5.15 11.10
C ASP A 118 -21.98 6.31 10.49
N ARG A 119 -21.38 7.50 10.34
CA ARG A 119 -22.07 8.65 9.72
C ARG A 119 -22.37 8.41 8.25
N VAL A 120 -21.43 7.81 7.51
CA VAL A 120 -21.68 7.46 6.11
C VAL A 120 -22.74 6.37 6.03
N HIS A 121 -22.65 5.36 6.89
CA HIS A 121 -23.60 4.27 6.99
C HIS A 121 -25.03 4.76 7.29
N GLN A 122 -25.23 5.65 8.26
CA GLN A 122 -26.53 6.27 8.55
C GLN A 122 -27.14 6.98 7.35
N ARG A 123 -26.31 7.51 6.44
CA ARG A 123 -26.76 8.21 5.23
C ARG A 123 -27.09 7.26 4.07
N VAL A 124 -26.36 6.15 3.93
CA VAL A 124 -26.44 5.26 2.75
C VAL A 124 -27.13 3.92 3.02
N GLY A 125 -27.29 3.53 4.30
CA GLY A 125 -27.86 2.26 4.74
C GLY A 125 -26.90 1.07 4.68
N ASP A 126 -27.31 -0.05 5.28
CA ASP A 126 -26.56 -1.32 5.35
C ASP A 126 -26.27 -1.95 3.99
N ASN A 127 -25.17 -2.71 3.88
CA ASN A 127 -24.86 -3.60 2.75
C ASN A 127 -24.67 -2.91 1.38
N HIS A 128 -24.41 -1.60 1.37
CA HIS A 128 -24.19 -0.83 0.15
C HIS A 128 -22.71 -0.66 -0.20
N LYS A 129 -22.45 -0.53 -1.50
CA LYS A 129 -21.20 0.01 -2.01
C LYS A 129 -21.14 1.49 -1.71
N VAL A 130 -20.11 1.92 -1.00
CA VAL A 130 -19.90 3.32 -0.62
C VAL A 130 -18.70 3.85 -1.38
N TYR A 131 -18.86 4.96 -2.09
CA TYR A 131 -17.73 5.57 -2.79
C TYR A 131 -16.72 6.17 -1.81
N LEU A 132 -15.43 6.03 -2.10
CA LEU A 132 -14.33 6.50 -1.25
C LEU A 132 -14.45 8.00 -0.91
N GLY A 133 -14.93 8.82 -1.85
CA GLY A 133 -15.12 10.25 -1.66
C GLY A 133 -16.16 10.61 -0.58
N GLU A 134 -17.01 9.66 -0.15
CA GLU A 134 -17.93 9.86 0.98
C GLU A 134 -17.18 10.08 2.32
N PHE A 135 -15.93 9.63 2.39
CA PHE A 135 -15.07 9.73 3.57
C PHE A 135 -14.14 10.96 3.54
N ILE A 136 -14.31 11.87 2.58
CA ILE A 136 -13.59 13.16 2.63
C ILE A 136 -14.13 13.97 3.82
N GLY A 137 -13.22 14.49 4.63
CA GLY A 137 -13.51 15.15 5.91
C GLY A 137 -13.35 14.26 7.14
N GLY A 138 -13.22 12.94 6.97
CA GLY A 138 -12.94 12.02 8.07
C GLY A 138 -13.00 10.55 7.65
N GLY A 139 -12.03 9.75 8.07
CA GLY A 139 -11.99 8.32 7.76
C GLY A 139 -11.02 7.55 8.64
N VAL A 140 -10.97 6.24 8.48
CA VAL A 140 -10.03 5.37 9.22
C VAL A 140 -8.91 4.88 8.30
N CYS A 141 -8.02 4.03 8.83
CA CYS A 141 -6.82 3.57 8.14
C CYS A 141 -7.09 3.04 6.72
N ARG A 142 -8.16 2.26 6.52
CA ARG A 142 -8.51 1.73 5.19
C ARG A 142 -8.89 2.83 4.19
N HIS A 143 -9.64 3.84 4.60
CA HIS A 143 -10.04 4.95 3.72
C HIS A 143 -8.82 5.78 3.33
N GLN A 144 -7.97 6.09 4.29
CA GLN A 144 -6.74 6.84 4.05
C GLN A 144 -5.76 6.06 3.16
N GLY A 145 -5.59 4.76 3.42
CA GLY A 145 -4.77 3.86 2.60
C GLY A 145 -5.29 3.75 1.17
N LEU A 146 -6.61 3.64 0.98
CA LEU A 146 -7.24 3.62 -0.35
C LEU A 146 -7.01 4.92 -1.12
N LEU A 147 -7.21 6.08 -0.48
CA LEU A 147 -7.00 7.38 -1.15
C LEU A 147 -5.53 7.58 -1.52
N ALA A 148 -4.60 7.22 -0.64
CA ALA A 148 -3.17 7.28 -0.93
C ALA A 148 -2.79 6.37 -2.12
N ALA A 149 -3.28 5.13 -2.13
CA ALA A 149 -2.99 4.18 -3.20
C ALA A 149 -3.61 4.62 -4.54
N TYR A 150 -4.86 5.11 -4.53
CA TYR A 150 -5.50 5.68 -5.71
C TYR A 150 -4.67 6.82 -6.33
N LEU A 151 -4.24 7.79 -5.51
CA LEU A 151 -3.45 8.92 -6.00
C LEU A 151 -2.12 8.46 -6.60
N LEU A 152 -1.43 7.53 -5.96
CA LEU A 152 -0.18 6.95 -6.48
C LEU A 152 -0.39 6.14 -7.76
N GLU A 153 -1.48 5.39 -7.86
CA GLU A 153 -1.83 4.65 -9.08
C GLU A 153 -2.09 5.62 -10.25
N LYS A 154 -2.84 6.70 -10.02
CA LYS A 154 -3.07 7.74 -11.04
C LYS A 154 -1.79 8.45 -11.44
N LEU A 155 -0.93 8.80 -10.48
CA LEU A 155 0.39 9.38 -10.76
C LEU A 155 1.26 8.43 -11.60
N LYS A 156 1.22 7.12 -11.32
CA LYS A 156 1.91 6.10 -12.12
C LYS A 156 1.37 6.05 -13.55
N THR A 157 0.05 5.96 -13.72
CA THR A 157 -0.61 5.91 -15.03
C THR A 157 -0.27 7.13 -15.88
N ASN A 158 -0.12 8.30 -15.25
CA ASN A 158 0.22 9.55 -15.93
C ASN A 158 1.73 9.85 -15.97
N GLY A 159 2.60 8.89 -15.63
CA GLY A 159 4.05 8.98 -15.82
C GLY A 159 4.81 9.82 -14.78
N TYR A 160 4.17 10.29 -13.71
CA TYR A 160 4.82 11.06 -12.64
C TYR A 160 5.70 10.19 -11.73
N VAL A 161 5.37 8.91 -11.59
CA VAL A 161 6.14 7.94 -10.81
C VAL A 161 6.29 6.62 -11.58
N ARG A 162 7.36 5.88 -11.28
CA ARG A 162 7.62 4.55 -11.85
C ARG A 162 7.75 3.54 -10.71
N GLY A 163 6.87 2.55 -10.70
CA GLY A 163 6.83 1.53 -9.66
C GLY A 163 5.52 0.74 -9.62
N THR A 164 5.28 0.07 -8.51
CA THR A 164 4.02 -0.62 -8.19
C THR A 164 3.39 -0.01 -6.95
N VAL A 165 2.06 -0.02 -6.93
CA VAL A 165 1.24 0.52 -5.84
C VAL A 165 0.31 -0.59 -5.39
N SER A 166 0.04 -0.65 -4.09
CA SER A 166 -0.86 -1.63 -3.50
C SER A 166 -1.49 -1.07 -2.23
N VAL A 167 -2.68 -1.58 -1.91
CA VAL A 167 -3.29 -1.42 -0.59
C VAL A 167 -2.99 -2.68 0.19
N ASP A 168 -2.11 -2.55 1.17
CA ASP A 168 -1.73 -3.66 2.04
C ASP A 168 -2.56 -3.60 3.32
N ARG A 169 -2.78 -4.79 3.90
CA ARG A 169 -3.51 -4.97 5.16
C ARG A 169 -3.02 -6.21 5.87
N ASN A 170 -3.11 -6.19 7.19
CA ASN A 170 -3.04 -7.39 7.99
C ASN A 170 -3.81 -7.19 9.31
N GLN A 171 -3.88 -8.25 10.09
CA GLN A 171 -4.41 -8.20 11.45
C GLN A 171 -3.36 -8.70 12.43
N ILE A 172 -3.26 -7.99 13.55
CA ILE A 172 -2.46 -8.40 14.71
C ILE A 172 -3.45 -8.84 15.79
N LEU A 173 -3.31 -10.09 16.25
CA LEU A 173 -4.18 -10.66 17.29
C LEU A 173 -4.13 -9.77 18.54
N GLY A 174 -5.32 -9.39 19.05
CA GLY A 174 -5.45 -8.49 20.21
C GLY A 174 -5.24 -6.99 19.91
N ARG A 175 -4.80 -6.60 18.70
CA ARG A 175 -4.64 -5.19 18.30
C ARG A 175 -5.61 -4.75 17.19
N GLY A 176 -6.12 -5.71 16.41
CA GLY A 176 -7.09 -5.47 15.34
C GLY A 176 -6.47 -5.48 13.94
N GLY A 177 -7.29 -5.13 12.95
CA GLY A 177 -6.87 -5.01 11.56
C GLY A 177 -6.41 -3.59 11.21
N HIS A 178 -5.52 -3.48 10.23
CA HIS A 178 -5.00 -2.21 9.77
C HIS A 178 -4.70 -2.27 8.27
N ALA A 179 -4.77 -1.12 7.61
CA ALA A 179 -4.53 -1.00 6.18
C ALA A 179 -3.73 0.27 5.87
N TRP A 180 -2.89 0.20 4.84
CA TRP A 180 -2.02 1.30 4.41
C TRP A 180 -1.70 1.20 2.92
N ALA A 181 -1.17 2.28 2.34
CA ALA A 181 -0.66 2.24 0.98
C ALA A 181 0.82 1.85 0.96
N ARG A 182 1.18 0.96 0.04
CA ARG A 182 2.56 0.55 -0.22
C ARG A 182 2.95 0.93 -1.64
N TYR A 183 4.09 1.59 -1.77
CA TYR A 183 4.69 1.94 -3.05
C TYR A 183 6.07 1.29 -3.17
N THR A 184 6.28 0.50 -4.21
CA THR A 184 7.62 -0.02 -4.55
C THR A 184 8.12 0.73 -5.76
N ASN A 185 9.19 1.51 -5.61
CA ASN A 185 9.74 2.27 -6.73
C ASN A 185 10.41 1.34 -7.76
N SER A 186 10.76 1.89 -8.93
CA SER A 186 11.48 1.16 -9.99
C SER A 186 12.84 0.55 -9.58
N ALA A 187 13.44 0.97 -8.47
CA ALA A 187 14.66 0.38 -7.92
C ALA A 187 14.37 -0.74 -6.89
N GLY A 188 13.11 -1.13 -6.69
CA GLY A 188 12.70 -2.14 -5.71
C GLY A 188 12.66 -1.63 -4.27
N VAL A 189 12.83 -0.32 -4.03
CA VAL A 189 12.74 0.26 -2.68
C VAL A 189 11.26 0.42 -2.32
N VAL A 190 10.91 -0.15 -1.17
CA VAL A 190 9.55 -0.15 -0.64
C VAL A 190 9.35 1.02 0.31
N TYR A 191 8.34 1.83 0.02
CA TYR A 191 7.85 2.92 0.85
C TYR A 191 6.47 2.59 1.38
N ILE A 192 6.24 2.94 2.65
CA ILE A 192 4.97 2.82 3.33
C ILE A 192 4.39 4.21 3.51
N LEU A 193 3.12 4.37 3.15
CA LEU A 193 2.31 5.55 3.39
C LEU A 193 1.15 5.12 4.31
N ASP A 194 1.34 5.32 5.60
CA ASP A 194 0.38 5.01 6.65
C ASP A 194 0.02 6.28 7.41
N VAL A 195 -0.97 6.98 6.86
CA VAL A 195 -1.46 8.24 7.40
C VAL A 195 -2.08 8.06 8.79
N ALA A 196 -2.73 6.93 9.04
CA ALA A 196 -3.38 6.62 10.31
C ALA A 196 -2.37 6.42 11.46
N GLN A 197 -1.17 5.93 11.16
CA GLN A 197 -0.07 5.78 12.13
C GLN A 197 0.98 6.91 12.02
N HIS A 198 0.67 7.97 11.29
CA HIS A 198 1.58 9.08 11.01
C HIS A 198 2.95 8.66 10.47
N TYR A 199 2.99 7.67 9.57
CA TYR A 199 4.22 7.09 9.05
C TYR A 199 4.33 7.22 7.53
N LEU A 200 5.40 7.88 7.11
CA LEU A 200 5.88 7.92 5.73
C LEU A 200 7.36 7.55 5.73
N GLY A 201 7.74 6.47 5.04
CA GLY A 201 9.15 6.11 4.94
C GLY A 201 9.44 4.76 4.31
N GLU A 202 10.73 4.47 4.16
CA GLU A 202 11.20 3.19 3.65
C GLU A 202 10.97 2.06 4.65
N LEU A 203 10.45 0.93 4.17
CA LEU A 203 10.24 -0.28 4.97
C LEU A 203 11.52 -0.73 5.71
N LYS A 204 12.68 -0.64 5.04
CA LYS A 204 13.99 -1.03 5.63
C LYS A 204 14.46 -0.09 6.76
N LYS A 205 14.04 1.18 6.75
CA LYS A 205 14.47 2.20 7.73
C LYS A 205 13.53 2.32 8.93
N LYS A 206 12.53 1.44 9.05
CA LYS A 206 11.63 1.39 10.20
C LYS A 206 12.42 1.09 11.48
N LYS A 207 12.66 2.12 12.30
CA LYS A 207 13.41 2.01 13.57
C LYS A 207 12.52 1.74 14.80
N ASN A 208 11.21 1.86 14.67
CA ASN A 208 10.31 1.85 15.81
C ASN A 208 9.68 0.48 16.06
N LEU A 209 9.92 -0.09 17.25
CA LEU A 209 9.38 -1.39 17.70
C LEU A 209 7.86 -1.37 17.90
N LEU A 210 7.26 -0.19 18.06
CA LEU A 210 5.80 -0.02 18.24
C LEU A 210 5.02 0.09 16.93
N ALA A 211 5.71 0.34 15.81
CA ALA A 211 5.07 0.57 14.54
C ALA A 211 4.51 -0.73 13.94
N TRP A 212 3.40 -0.61 13.22
CA TRP A 212 2.64 -1.73 12.66
C TRP A 212 3.50 -2.65 11.79
N ASN A 213 3.23 -3.96 11.76
CA ASN A 213 4.03 -4.89 10.96
C ASN A 213 3.73 -4.71 9.46
N TYR A 214 4.53 -3.89 8.76
CA TYR A 214 4.36 -3.62 7.33
C TYR A 214 5.06 -4.65 6.42
N GLU A 215 5.88 -5.54 6.96
CA GLU A 215 6.66 -6.49 6.16
C GLU A 215 5.79 -7.65 5.68
N ARG A 216 5.60 -7.75 4.37
CA ARG A 216 4.97 -8.92 3.76
C ARG A 216 5.84 -10.16 4.02
N PRO A 217 5.26 -11.38 4.04
CA PRO A 217 6.03 -12.61 4.21
C PRO A 217 7.23 -12.72 3.25
N GLU A 218 7.07 -12.33 1.99
CA GLU A 218 8.09 -12.35 0.95
C GLU A 218 9.23 -11.32 1.16
N ASP A 219 8.99 -10.24 1.91
CA ASP A 219 10.02 -9.22 2.21
C ASP A 219 11.12 -9.81 3.11
N LYS A 220 10.75 -10.75 4.00
CA LYS A 220 11.69 -11.43 4.91
C LYS A 220 12.67 -12.33 4.15
N THR A 221 12.22 -12.99 3.08
CA THR A 221 13.05 -13.88 2.26
C THR A 221 14.11 -13.11 1.45
N LEU A 222 13.79 -11.93 0.93
CA LEU A 222 14.73 -11.10 0.17
C LEU A 222 15.91 -10.63 1.03
N ARG A 223 15.66 -10.23 2.29
CA ARG A 223 16.74 -9.82 3.22
C ARG A 223 17.69 -10.96 3.59
N LYS A 224 17.19 -12.19 3.72
CA LYS A 224 18.04 -13.37 4.01
C LYS A 224 18.98 -13.67 2.85
N ASN A 225 18.52 -13.48 1.61
CA ASN A 225 19.32 -13.69 0.41
C ASN A 225 20.35 -12.56 0.18
N GLU A 226 19.99 -11.29 0.41
CA GLU A 226 20.95 -10.16 0.39
C GLU A 226 22.09 -10.35 1.41
N LYS A 227 21.77 -10.79 2.65
CA LYS A 227 22.79 -11.07 3.68
C LYS A 227 23.70 -12.23 3.30
N ARG A 228 23.17 -13.30 2.70
CA ARG A 228 23.95 -14.46 2.23
C ARG A 228 24.90 -14.07 1.09
N ASN A 229 24.42 -13.31 0.11
CA ASN A 229 25.22 -12.91 -1.06
C ASN A 229 26.31 -11.90 -0.68
N ASN A 230 26.02 -10.95 0.21
CA ASN A 230 27.04 -10.02 0.71
C ASN A 230 28.05 -10.70 1.65
N GLY A 231 27.63 -11.70 2.43
CA GLY A 231 28.55 -12.50 3.25
C GLY A 231 29.57 -13.30 2.42
N GLY A 232 29.15 -13.83 1.27
CA GLY A 232 30.05 -14.52 0.33
C GLY A 232 31.02 -13.57 -0.38
N PHE A 233 30.58 -12.36 -0.71
CA PHE A 233 31.44 -11.34 -1.32
C PHE A 233 32.59 -10.93 -0.38
N TRP A 234 32.30 -10.64 0.89
CA TRP A 234 33.34 -10.29 1.88
C TRP A 234 34.27 -11.45 2.23
N GLN A 235 33.77 -12.69 2.30
CA GLN A 235 34.61 -13.88 2.51
C GLN A 235 35.54 -14.17 1.32
N ASN A 236 35.07 -13.97 0.09
CA ASN A 236 35.89 -14.13 -1.11
C ASN A 236 36.89 -12.98 -1.29
N PHE A 237 36.50 -11.75 -0.93
CA PHE A 237 37.39 -10.58 -0.93
C PHE A 237 38.52 -10.73 0.10
N GLN A 238 38.22 -11.18 1.32
CA GLN A 238 39.24 -11.48 2.35
C GLN A 238 40.17 -12.65 1.95
N ARG A 239 39.65 -13.66 1.26
CA ARG A 239 40.47 -14.76 0.69
C ARG A 239 41.37 -14.29 -0.45
N GLY A 240 40.93 -13.33 -1.26
CA GLY A 240 41.73 -12.71 -2.31
C GLY A 240 42.90 -11.88 -1.75
N LEU A 241 42.65 -11.08 -0.70
CA LEU A 241 43.69 -10.26 -0.07
C LEU A 241 44.77 -11.08 0.64
N ARG A 242 44.44 -12.26 1.20
CA ARG A 242 45.43 -13.18 1.79
C ARG A 242 46.38 -13.83 0.77
N LYS A 243 46.03 -13.85 -0.53
CA LYS A 243 46.95 -14.34 -1.58
C LYS A 243 47.93 -13.27 -2.07
N ILE A 244 47.65 -11.99 -1.80
CA ILE A 244 48.46 -10.87 -2.29
C ILE A 244 49.50 -10.44 -1.23
N PHE A 245 49.27 -10.74 0.06
CA PHE A 245 50.18 -10.40 1.16
C PHE A 245 50.67 -11.65 1.92
N ASN A 246 51.47 -12.49 1.27
CA ASN A 246 52.33 -13.43 1.98
C ASN A 246 53.75 -13.45 1.39
N PRO A 247 54.57 -12.42 1.62
CA PRO A 247 56.01 -12.52 1.43
C PRO A 247 56.59 -13.30 2.62
N TYR A 248 57.62 -14.11 2.37
CA TYR A 248 58.32 -15.01 3.31
C TYR A 248 57.81 -16.45 3.39
N LYS A 249 58.30 -17.27 2.44
CA LYS A 249 58.84 -18.59 2.77
C LYS A 249 60.37 -18.48 2.75
N PRO A 250 61.09 -18.74 3.86
CA PRO A 250 62.52 -18.97 3.81
C PRO A 250 62.81 -20.37 3.24
N HIS A 251 63.89 -20.46 2.47
CA HIS A 251 64.49 -21.68 1.97
C HIS A 251 65.18 -22.46 3.08
#